data_AF-A0A4Q6E8X2-F1
#
_entry.id   AF-A0A4Q6E8X2-F1
#
_cell.length_a   1.000
_cell.length_b   1.000
_cell.length_c   1.000
_cell.angle_alpha   90.00
_cell.angle_beta   90.00
_cell.angle_gamma   90.00
#
_symmetry.space_group_name_H-M   'P 1'
#
loop_
_entity.id
_entity.type
_entity.pdbx_description
1 polymer ?
#
loop_
_entity_poly.entity_id
_entity_poly.type
_entity_poly.pdbx_seq_one_letter_code
_entity_poly.pdbx_strand_id
1 'polypeptide(L)'
;EVLSGVDPKEQLNNIKADLKAVARAEGLEKELKAKKVEWQKRIAELPKPKEVKELEAKVKALNFKGNPLQIAQNVGQARDIIKEARAKIQKVDESQKSLVSDINTYTAAVAELEKMVENDVADLQKRLKLPSIDPKEFSTQLFLSQVEGKLVSVRKYVEVARKYMPPKKTAAEKAAEKAEQLVPPARGQGRNYTFPITTGYPLFWLKQAMISSEITQSEWAGKVKGEIRNVTTNPSQLGVPLTARIQGDFPKQGVLGFDLLGTMDHTTDNPRESVKVQVAAFPLNEMLFSDSPKVRFGLKQATGASTLEATLAGDGVKLSFDGKFSKPEFILEAKNPVVQDVLKSVLNGIPAITLGANVGGTWSNFNFDINSNLGQELSAGFQKQLSAKLGDVKAKLRATVEERMGGAKERVQAALQDLIKGPGNVLKENREAMEKSVSDAEGSAKPAGGKAGGLLKGFGF
;
A
#
# COMPACT_ATOMS: atom_id res chain seq x y z
N GLU A 1 -7.38 -18.26 -0.53
CA GLU A 1 -8.04 -18.46 0.79
C GLU A 1 -8.58 -17.17 1.41
N VAL A 2 -8.12 -15.97 1.02
CA VAL A 2 -8.74 -14.70 1.49
C VAL A 2 -10.18 -14.52 0.98
N LEU A 3 -10.56 -15.22 -0.10
CA LEU A 3 -11.92 -15.22 -0.66
C LEU A 3 -12.85 -16.30 -0.07
N SER A 4 -12.37 -17.18 0.83
CA SER A 4 -13.16 -18.31 1.35
C SER A 4 -13.79 -18.09 2.73
N GLY A 5 -13.87 -16.85 3.21
CA GLY A 5 -14.82 -16.49 4.28
C GLY A 5 -14.55 -17.12 5.64
N VAL A 6 -13.57 -16.59 6.37
CA VAL A 6 -13.65 -16.66 7.84
C VAL A 6 -14.75 -15.69 8.26
N ASP A 7 -15.77 -16.17 8.97
CA ASP A 7 -16.90 -15.35 9.42
C ASP A 7 -16.34 -14.20 10.28
N PRO A 8 -16.49 -12.92 9.85
CA PRO A 8 -16.01 -11.78 10.60
C PRO A 8 -16.47 -11.81 12.06
N LYS A 9 -17.64 -12.40 12.35
CA LYS A 9 -18.19 -12.51 13.71
C LYS A 9 -17.32 -13.33 14.67
N GLU A 10 -16.67 -14.40 14.23
CA GLU A 10 -15.82 -15.22 15.11
C GLU A 10 -14.51 -14.50 15.45
N GLN A 11 -13.89 -13.82 14.48
CA GLN A 11 -12.71 -13.00 14.74
C GLN A 11 -13.05 -11.77 15.61
N LEU A 12 -14.23 -11.16 15.40
CA LEU A 12 -14.69 -10.00 16.18
C LEU A 12 -14.98 -10.32 17.65
N ASN A 13 -15.39 -11.54 17.99
CA ASN A 13 -15.63 -11.92 19.38
C ASN A 13 -14.33 -12.08 20.20
N ASN A 14 -13.24 -12.53 19.57
CA ASN A 14 -11.93 -12.67 20.22
C ASN A 14 -11.22 -11.32 20.44
N ILE A 15 -11.64 -10.27 19.74
CA ILE A 15 -11.02 -8.93 19.76
C ILE A 15 -11.57 -8.04 20.88
N LYS A 16 -12.58 -8.50 21.63
CA LYS A 16 -13.17 -7.78 22.78
C LYS A 16 -12.15 -7.28 23.80
N ALA A 17 -11.05 -8.01 24.00
CA ALA A 17 -10.02 -7.66 24.98
C ALA A 17 -9.02 -6.59 24.46
N ASP A 18 -9.03 -6.29 23.16
CA ASP A 18 -7.99 -5.51 22.48
C ASP A 18 -8.44 -4.12 22.03
N LEU A 19 -9.74 -3.77 22.17
CA LEU A 19 -10.25 -2.45 21.76
C LEU A 19 -9.84 -1.37 22.77
N LYS A 20 -8.86 -0.54 22.40
CA LYS A 20 -8.29 0.49 23.27
C LYS A 20 -9.33 1.57 23.61
N ALA A 21 -10.23 1.88 22.68
CA ALA A 21 -11.29 2.87 22.89
C ALA A 21 -12.26 2.44 24.01
N VAL A 22 -12.62 1.14 24.08
CA VAL A 22 -13.53 0.62 25.12
C VAL A 22 -12.86 0.68 26.48
N ALA A 23 -11.61 0.21 26.57
CA ALA A 23 -10.85 0.25 27.83
C ALA A 23 -10.67 1.70 28.34
N ARG A 24 -10.39 2.66 27.44
CA ARG A 24 -10.27 4.07 27.81
C ARG A 24 -11.60 4.66 28.27
N ALA A 25 -12.71 4.33 27.61
CA ALA A 25 -14.03 4.79 28.01
C ALA A 25 -14.40 4.28 29.42
N GLU A 26 -14.18 3.00 29.71
CA GLU A 26 -14.42 2.46 31.06
C GLU A 26 -13.51 3.07 32.13
N GLY A 27 -12.26 3.39 31.76
CA GLY A 27 -11.34 4.14 32.62
C GLY A 27 -11.85 5.56 32.92
N LEU A 28 -12.29 6.29 31.88
CA LEU A 28 -12.87 7.63 32.01
C LEU A 28 -14.13 7.64 32.88
N GLU A 29 -14.99 6.62 32.76
CA GLU A 29 -16.17 6.50 33.60
C GLU A 29 -15.78 6.42 35.09
N LYS A 30 -14.77 5.60 35.43
CA LYS A 30 -14.27 5.46 36.79
C LYS A 30 -13.61 6.74 37.29
N GLU A 31 -12.79 7.39 36.46
CA GLU A 31 -12.15 8.67 36.77
C GLU A 31 -13.20 9.75 37.07
N LEU A 32 -14.21 9.91 36.22
CA LEU A 32 -15.30 10.88 36.39
C LEU A 32 -16.12 10.63 37.65
N LYS A 33 -16.45 9.36 37.96
CA LYS A 33 -17.15 9.01 39.20
C LYS A 33 -16.31 9.33 40.43
N ALA A 34 -15.02 9.00 40.42
CA ALA A 34 -14.10 9.35 41.51
C ALA A 34 -13.99 10.87 41.68
N LYS A 35 -13.87 11.60 40.56
CA LYS A 35 -13.77 13.06 40.56
C LYS A 35 -15.04 13.74 41.07
N LYS A 36 -16.22 13.18 40.77
CA LYS A 36 -17.50 13.64 41.35
C LYS A 36 -17.48 13.54 42.88
N VAL A 37 -17.03 12.41 43.43
CA VAL A 37 -16.94 12.20 44.88
C VAL A 37 -15.92 13.15 45.52
N GLU A 38 -14.77 13.34 44.89
CA GLU A 38 -13.75 14.31 45.31
C GLU A 38 -14.34 15.73 45.39
N TRP A 39 -15.03 16.17 44.34
CA TRP A 39 -15.66 17.49 44.30
C TRP A 39 -16.80 17.63 45.31
N GLN A 40 -17.60 16.60 45.55
CA GLN A 40 -18.63 16.64 46.59
C GLN A 40 -18.01 16.87 47.98
N LYS A 41 -16.88 16.21 48.30
CA LYS A 41 -16.14 16.43 49.56
C LYS A 41 -15.57 17.84 49.63
N ARG A 42 -14.88 18.28 48.57
CA ARG A 42 -14.31 19.63 48.49
C ARG A 42 -15.37 20.71 48.65
N ILE A 43 -16.55 20.54 48.02
CA ILE A 43 -17.69 21.45 48.16
C ILE A 43 -18.23 21.43 49.60
N ALA A 44 -18.24 20.27 50.26
CA ALA A 44 -18.65 20.16 51.66
C ALA A 44 -17.78 21.01 52.60
N GLU A 45 -16.48 21.14 52.32
CA GLU A 45 -15.50 21.90 53.11
C GLU A 45 -15.43 23.40 52.76
N LEU A 46 -16.02 23.81 51.63
CA LEU A 46 -16.06 25.22 51.24
C LEU A 46 -17.01 26.05 52.12
N PRO A 47 -16.75 27.37 52.27
CA PRO A 47 -17.65 28.29 52.94
C PRO A 47 -19.09 28.13 52.42
N LYS A 48 -20.08 28.18 53.32
CA LYS A 48 -21.50 28.03 52.96
C LYS A 48 -22.20 29.37 52.77
N PRO A 49 -23.24 29.46 51.91
CA PRO A 49 -24.02 30.68 51.76
C PRO A 49 -24.56 31.22 53.08
N LYS A 50 -24.91 30.33 54.01
CA LYS A 50 -25.36 30.69 55.35
C LYS A 50 -24.31 31.50 56.13
N GLU A 51 -23.03 31.15 56.03
CA GLU A 51 -21.96 31.88 56.73
C GLU A 51 -21.83 33.31 56.20
N VAL A 52 -21.96 33.52 54.89
CA VAL A 52 -21.93 34.86 54.28
C VAL A 52 -23.20 35.65 54.65
N LYS A 53 -24.35 34.97 54.73
CA LYS A 53 -25.61 35.56 55.20
C LYS A 53 -25.57 35.98 56.67
N GLU A 54 -24.85 35.26 57.52
CA GLU A 54 -24.61 35.67 58.91
C GLU A 54 -23.71 36.92 58.98
N LEU A 55 -22.72 37.04 58.10
CA LEU A 55 -21.92 38.27 57.96
C LEU A 55 -22.77 39.45 57.47
N GLU A 56 -23.66 39.22 56.50
CA GLU A 56 -24.65 40.22 56.05
C GLU A 56 -25.53 40.72 57.21
N ALA A 57 -26.04 39.81 58.05
CA ALA A 57 -26.83 40.16 59.21
C ALA A 57 -26.03 40.99 60.24
N LYS A 58 -24.75 40.67 60.45
CA LYS A 58 -23.85 41.47 61.31
C LYS A 58 -23.68 42.89 60.78
N VAL A 59 -23.53 43.07 59.47
CA VAL A 59 -23.46 44.42 58.86
C VAL A 59 -24.76 45.19 59.05
N LYS A 60 -25.92 44.54 58.84
CA LYS A 60 -27.25 45.16 59.04
C LYS A 60 -27.54 45.57 60.49
N ALA A 61 -26.94 44.89 61.46
CA ALA A 61 -27.08 45.21 62.88
C ALA A 61 -26.25 46.43 63.33
N LEU A 62 -25.30 46.90 62.52
CA LEU A 62 -24.51 48.09 62.84
C LEU A 62 -25.36 49.36 62.68
N ASN A 63 -25.26 50.26 63.66
CA ASN A 63 -26.01 51.52 63.62
C ASN A 63 -25.23 52.62 62.88
N PHE A 64 -25.70 53.00 61.70
CA PHE A 64 -25.08 54.05 60.88
C PHE A 64 -25.69 55.45 61.10
N LYS A 65 -26.37 55.67 62.24
CA LYS A 65 -26.96 56.95 62.66
C LYS A 65 -26.43 57.35 64.04
N GLY A 66 -26.04 58.62 64.23
CA GLY A 66 -25.60 59.14 65.53
C GLY A 66 -24.27 59.91 65.48
N ASN A 67 -23.46 59.79 66.53
CA ASN A 67 -22.19 60.51 66.70
C ASN A 67 -21.18 60.16 65.58
N PRO A 68 -20.50 61.15 64.96
CA PRO A 68 -19.47 60.93 63.92
C PRO A 68 -18.41 59.88 64.26
N LEU A 69 -17.97 59.79 65.52
CA LEU A 69 -16.97 58.80 65.95
C LEU A 69 -17.50 57.37 65.90
N GLN A 70 -18.76 57.17 66.28
CA GLN A 70 -19.44 55.88 66.28
C GLN A 70 -19.78 55.41 64.86
N ILE A 71 -20.12 56.36 63.96
CA ILE A 71 -20.31 56.08 62.54
C ILE A 71 -18.98 55.63 61.91
N ALA A 72 -17.87 56.31 62.19
CA ALA A 72 -16.56 55.92 61.66
C ALA A 72 -16.12 54.52 62.10
N GLN A 73 -16.34 54.17 63.37
CA GLN A 73 -16.06 52.82 63.90
C GLN A 73 -16.94 51.75 63.24
N ASN A 74 -18.24 52.01 63.09
CA ASN A 74 -19.17 51.07 62.45
C ASN A 74 -18.89 50.90 60.94
N VAL A 75 -18.43 51.95 60.25
CA VAL A 75 -17.98 51.85 58.85
C VAL A 75 -16.71 51.00 58.73
N GLY A 76 -15.75 51.15 59.65
CA GLY A 76 -14.56 50.28 59.72
C GLY A 76 -14.93 48.81 59.94
N GLN A 77 -15.80 48.53 60.92
CA GLN A 77 -16.28 47.18 61.19
C GLN A 77 -17.07 46.58 60.01
N ALA A 78 -17.94 47.35 59.37
CA ALA A 78 -18.67 46.89 58.18
C ALA A 78 -17.71 46.53 57.04
N ARG A 79 -16.65 47.33 56.82
CA ARG A 79 -15.63 47.07 55.81
C ARG A 79 -14.87 45.77 56.08
N ASP A 80 -14.47 45.52 57.33
CA ASP A 80 -13.77 44.29 57.69
C ASP A 80 -14.66 43.05 57.51
N ILE A 81 -15.95 43.14 57.89
CA ILE A 81 -16.93 42.06 57.68
C ILE A 81 -17.17 41.79 56.19
N ILE A 82 -17.32 42.84 55.38
CA ILE A 82 -17.47 42.73 53.92
C ILE A 82 -16.21 42.12 53.29
N LYS A 83 -15.02 42.51 53.77
CA LYS A 83 -13.74 41.93 53.32
C LYS A 83 -13.64 40.45 53.66
N GLU A 84 -14.06 40.04 54.85
CA GLU A 84 -14.15 38.62 55.23
C GLU A 84 -15.11 37.85 54.31
N ALA A 85 -16.29 38.40 54.05
CA ALA A 85 -17.28 37.81 53.15
C ALA A 85 -16.74 37.66 51.72
N ARG A 86 -16.06 38.69 51.19
CA ARG A 86 -15.38 38.65 49.88
C ARG A 86 -14.27 37.61 49.83
N ALA A 87 -13.49 37.46 50.91
CA ALA A 87 -12.46 36.40 51.00
C ALA A 87 -13.08 34.99 50.99
N LYS A 88 -14.25 34.79 51.60
CA LYS A 88 -14.99 33.52 51.52
C LYS A 88 -15.51 33.24 50.11
N ILE A 89 -16.04 34.25 49.41
CA ILE A 89 -16.44 34.15 47.99
C ILE A 89 -15.23 33.80 47.12
N GLN A 90 -14.07 34.44 47.34
CA GLN A 90 -12.87 34.18 46.55
C GLN A 90 -12.44 32.70 46.60
N LYS A 91 -12.54 32.04 47.76
CA LYS A 91 -12.25 30.59 47.88
C LYS A 91 -13.21 29.72 47.06
N VAL A 92 -14.48 30.14 46.96
CA VAL A 92 -15.49 29.47 46.13
C VAL A 92 -15.21 29.72 44.65
N ASP A 93 -14.81 30.92 44.26
CA ASP A 93 -14.44 31.28 42.88
C ASP A 93 -13.22 30.49 42.38
N GLU A 94 -12.17 30.38 43.19
CA GLU A 94 -10.99 29.58 42.87
C GLU A 94 -11.35 28.10 42.69
N SER A 95 -12.25 27.59 43.53
CA SER A 95 -12.76 26.22 43.42
C SER A 95 -13.63 26.01 42.19
N GLN A 96 -14.47 26.99 41.83
CA GLN A 96 -15.27 26.94 40.61
C GLN A 96 -14.37 26.93 39.36
N LYS A 97 -13.34 27.78 39.29
CA LYS A 97 -12.37 27.78 38.18
C LYS A 97 -11.68 26.43 38.05
N SER A 98 -11.27 25.83 39.16
CA SER A 98 -10.67 24.50 39.18
C SER A 98 -11.63 23.42 38.69
N LEU A 99 -12.92 23.46 39.07
CA LEU A 99 -13.92 22.51 38.57
C LEU A 99 -14.18 22.69 37.06
N VAL A 100 -14.28 23.92 36.58
CA VAL A 100 -14.45 24.20 35.15
C VAL A 100 -13.25 23.68 34.36
N SER A 101 -12.03 23.83 34.89
CA SER A 101 -10.83 23.25 34.28
C SER A 101 -10.95 21.73 34.17
N ASP A 102 -11.33 21.04 35.25
CA ASP A 102 -11.50 19.58 35.24
C ASP A 102 -12.57 19.16 34.23
N ILE A 103 -13.73 19.83 34.20
CA ILE A 103 -14.81 19.56 33.25
C ILE A 103 -14.31 19.71 31.81
N ASN A 104 -13.53 20.74 31.51
CA ASN A 104 -12.96 20.94 30.18
C ASN A 104 -11.98 19.83 29.80
N THR A 105 -11.11 19.41 30.72
CA THR A 105 -10.19 18.28 30.52
C THR A 105 -10.95 16.99 30.21
N TYR A 106 -11.98 16.66 30.99
CA TYR A 106 -12.78 15.46 30.72
C TYR A 106 -13.62 15.57 29.45
N THR A 107 -14.14 16.76 29.12
CA THR A 107 -14.87 16.99 27.86
C THR A 107 -13.97 16.73 26.65
N ALA A 108 -12.71 17.20 26.69
CA ALA A 108 -11.73 16.92 25.65
C ALA A 108 -11.40 15.41 25.58
N ALA A 109 -11.21 14.75 26.72
CA ALA A 109 -10.93 13.31 26.76
C ALA A 109 -12.09 12.46 26.22
N VAL A 110 -13.35 12.89 26.42
CA VAL A 110 -14.53 12.25 25.83
C VAL A 110 -14.57 12.44 24.31
N ALA A 111 -14.20 13.61 23.80
CA ALA A 111 -14.11 13.85 22.36
C ALA A 111 -12.98 13.02 21.70
N GLU A 112 -11.88 12.76 22.41
CA GLU A 112 -10.80 11.91 21.91
C GLU A 112 -11.18 10.42 21.74
N LEU A 113 -12.22 9.95 22.43
CA LEU A 113 -12.72 8.57 22.25
C LEU A 113 -13.12 8.29 20.80
N GLU A 114 -13.63 9.27 20.07
CA GLU A 114 -13.97 9.09 18.64
C GLU A 114 -12.74 8.86 17.77
N LYS A 115 -11.64 9.58 18.04
CA LYS A 115 -10.36 9.35 17.37
C LYS A 115 -9.79 7.97 17.71
N MET A 116 -9.97 7.50 18.95
CA MET A 116 -9.56 6.16 19.36
C MET A 116 -10.36 5.06 18.64
N VAL A 117 -11.65 5.27 18.37
CA VAL A 117 -12.47 4.36 17.55
C VAL A 117 -11.90 4.25 16.13
N GLU A 118 -11.51 5.37 15.52
CA GLU A 118 -10.88 5.33 14.19
C GLU A 118 -9.53 4.59 14.20
N ASN A 119 -8.74 4.75 15.26
CA ASN A 119 -7.48 4.02 15.43
C ASN A 119 -7.68 2.51 15.62
N ASP A 120 -8.69 2.11 16.41
CA ASP A 120 -9.03 0.69 16.59
C ASP A 120 -9.51 0.08 15.26
N VAL A 121 -10.33 0.79 14.47
CA VAL A 121 -10.72 0.35 13.12
C VAL A 121 -9.49 0.19 12.22
N ALA A 122 -8.54 1.14 12.25
CA ALA A 122 -7.32 1.07 11.45
C ALA A 122 -6.40 -0.09 11.87
N ASP A 123 -6.26 -0.39 13.17
CA ASP A 123 -5.49 -1.53 13.66
C ASP A 123 -6.09 -2.85 13.18
N LEU A 124 -7.42 -2.96 13.24
CA LEU A 124 -8.15 -4.12 12.74
C LEU A 124 -7.95 -4.32 11.23
N GLN A 125 -7.96 -3.23 10.45
CA GLN A 125 -7.66 -3.29 9.02
C GLN A 125 -6.24 -3.81 8.73
N LYS A 126 -5.24 -3.41 9.53
CA LYS A 126 -3.86 -3.90 9.39
C LYS A 126 -3.74 -5.39 9.73
N ARG A 127 -4.39 -5.84 10.80
CA ARG A 127 -4.38 -7.25 11.24
C ARG A 127 -5.01 -8.19 10.21
N LEU A 128 -5.94 -7.70 9.39
CA LEU A 128 -6.56 -8.46 8.31
C LEU A 128 -5.63 -8.74 7.11
N LYS A 129 -4.35 -8.30 7.16
CA LYS A 129 -3.30 -8.59 6.17
C LYS A 129 -3.80 -8.50 4.74
N LEU A 130 -4.24 -7.30 4.37
CA LEU A 130 -4.79 -7.03 3.04
C LEU A 130 -3.73 -7.31 1.97
N PRO A 131 -3.95 -8.25 1.05
CA PRO A 131 -2.98 -8.52 -0.01
C PRO A 131 -2.95 -7.34 -0.97
N SER A 132 -1.77 -6.75 -1.17
CA SER A 132 -1.51 -5.86 -2.29
C SER A 132 -1.22 -6.70 -3.54
N ILE A 133 -1.91 -6.43 -4.64
CA ILE A 133 -1.64 -7.08 -5.93
C ILE A 133 -0.74 -6.13 -6.70
N ASP A 134 0.53 -6.51 -6.87
CA ASP A 134 1.44 -5.77 -7.74
C ASP A 134 1.19 -6.14 -9.22
N PRO A 135 0.94 -5.15 -10.11
CA PRO A 135 0.62 -5.42 -11.52
C PRO A 135 1.73 -6.16 -12.28
N LYS A 136 2.99 -5.93 -11.93
CA LYS A 136 4.14 -6.53 -12.60
C LYS A 136 4.34 -7.96 -12.14
N GLU A 137 4.25 -8.23 -10.84
CA GLU A 137 4.26 -9.59 -10.31
C GLU A 137 3.10 -10.41 -10.87
N PHE A 138 1.90 -9.82 -10.96
CA PHE A 138 0.73 -10.48 -11.54
C PHE A 138 0.94 -10.81 -13.03
N SER A 139 1.48 -9.85 -13.80
CA SER A 139 1.84 -10.08 -15.21
C SER A 139 2.87 -11.18 -15.36
N THR A 140 3.90 -11.18 -14.50
CA THR A 140 4.95 -12.20 -14.49
C THR A 140 4.34 -13.57 -14.21
N GLN A 141 3.56 -13.73 -13.14
CA GLN A 141 2.91 -15.00 -12.80
C GLN A 141 1.99 -15.54 -13.91
N LEU A 142 1.30 -14.65 -14.64
CA LEU A 142 0.37 -15.02 -15.69
C LEU A 142 1.05 -15.59 -16.94
N PHE A 143 2.25 -15.08 -17.26
CA PHE A 143 2.95 -15.38 -18.52
C PHE A 143 4.28 -16.14 -18.36
N LEU A 144 4.79 -16.31 -17.13
CA LEU A 144 6.10 -16.93 -16.88
C LEU A 144 6.19 -18.34 -17.46
N SER A 145 5.17 -19.18 -17.22
CA SER A 145 5.17 -20.57 -17.70
C SER A 145 5.26 -20.68 -19.23
N GLN A 146 4.63 -19.74 -19.94
CA GLN A 146 4.61 -19.67 -21.39
C GLN A 146 5.97 -19.21 -21.92
N VAL A 147 6.58 -18.21 -21.27
CA VAL A 147 7.93 -17.74 -21.62
C VAL A 147 8.97 -18.83 -21.37
N GLU A 148 8.94 -19.49 -20.21
CA GLU A 148 9.85 -20.59 -19.86
C GLU A 148 9.78 -21.74 -20.86
N GLY A 149 8.57 -22.20 -21.22
CA GLY A 149 8.38 -23.27 -22.20
C GLY A 149 8.99 -22.93 -23.57
N LYS A 150 8.93 -21.66 -23.99
CA LYS A 150 9.54 -21.21 -25.25
C LYS A 150 11.06 -21.08 -25.15
N LEU A 151 11.61 -20.65 -24.01
CA LEU A 151 13.05 -20.60 -23.78
C LEU A 151 13.73 -21.97 -23.91
N VAL A 152 13.10 -23.03 -23.39
CA VAL A 152 13.60 -24.40 -23.55
C VAL A 152 13.71 -24.78 -25.02
N SER A 153 12.73 -24.38 -25.83
CA SER A 153 12.75 -24.63 -27.28
C SER A 153 13.90 -23.89 -27.96
N VAL A 154 14.12 -22.62 -27.60
CA VAL A 154 15.23 -21.80 -28.13
C VAL A 154 16.58 -22.42 -27.79
N ARG A 155 16.77 -22.86 -26.53
CA ARG A 155 18.01 -23.50 -26.07
C ARG A 155 18.40 -24.70 -26.94
N LYS A 156 17.44 -25.56 -27.28
CA LYS A 156 17.67 -26.73 -28.14
C LYS A 156 18.27 -26.33 -29.49
N TYR A 157 17.76 -25.28 -30.12
CA TYR A 157 18.26 -24.83 -31.42
C TYR A 157 19.63 -24.15 -31.32
N VAL A 158 19.88 -23.43 -30.23
CA VAL A 158 21.21 -22.86 -29.95
C VAL A 158 22.24 -23.99 -29.76
N GLU A 159 21.92 -25.04 -29.02
CA GLU A 159 22.81 -26.20 -28.83
C GLU A 159 23.10 -26.93 -30.15
N VAL A 160 22.09 -27.07 -31.03
CA VAL A 160 22.30 -27.62 -32.38
C VAL A 160 23.24 -26.72 -33.19
N ALA A 161 23.05 -25.40 -33.17
CA ALA A 161 23.93 -24.47 -33.88
C ALA A 161 25.38 -24.57 -33.38
N ARG A 162 25.58 -24.58 -32.05
CA ARG A 162 26.91 -24.74 -31.42
C ARG A 162 27.56 -26.08 -31.75
N LYS A 163 26.79 -27.15 -31.95
CA LYS A 163 27.34 -28.46 -32.34
C LYS A 163 27.98 -28.42 -33.73
N TYR A 164 27.36 -27.73 -34.69
CA TYR A 164 27.82 -27.70 -36.08
C TYR A 164 28.75 -26.53 -36.40
N MET A 165 28.68 -25.45 -35.62
CA MET A 165 29.60 -24.30 -35.68
C MET A 165 30.05 -23.98 -34.25
N PRO A 166 30.96 -24.78 -33.67
CA PRO A 166 31.42 -24.55 -32.31
C PRO A 166 32.23 -23.26 -32.23
N PRO A 167 32.07 -22.47 -31.15
CA PRO A 167 32.94 -21.34 -30.90
C PRO A 167 34.39 -21.80 -30.69
N LYS A 168 35.34 -20.90 -30.90
CA LYS A 168 36.73 -21.16 -30.54
C LYS A 168 36.84 -21.48 -29.05
N LYS A 169 37.61 -22.52 -28.72
CA LYS A 169 37.99 -22.83 -27.32
C LYS A 169 38.63 -21.60 -26.67
N THR A 170 38.18 -21.30 -25.47
CA THR A 170 38.69 -20.22 -24.62
C THR A 170 40.17 -20.46 -24.26
N ALA A 171 40.86 -19.41 -23.80
CA ALA A 171 42.25 -19.53 -23.36
C ALA A 171 42.41 -20.54 -22.19
N ALA A 172 41.40 -20.63 -21.31
CA ALA A 172 41.37 -21.59 -20.21
C ALA A 172 41.20 -23.04 -20.70
N GLU A 173 40.31 -23.29 -21.66
CA GLU A 173 40.13 -24.61 -22.26
C GLU A 173 41.36 -25.05 -23.05
N LYS A 174 42.01 -24.12 -23.77
CA LYS A 174 43.29 -24.38 -24.44
C LYS A 174 44.42 -24.68 -23.45
N ALA A 175 44.41 -24.07 -22.27
CA ALA A 175 45.39 -24.33 -21.22
C ALA A 175 45.16 -25.69 -20.54
N ALA A 176 43.90 -26.06 -20.27
CA ALA A 176 43.53 -27.37 -19.73
C ALA A 176 43.84 -28.52 -20.70
N GLU A 177 43.54 -28.35 -21.99
CA GLU A 177 43.87 -29.34 -23.03
C GLU A 177 45.39 -29.48 -23.21
N LYS A 178 46.15 -28.38 -23.13
CA LYS A 178 47.62 -28.44 -23.11
C LYS A 178 48.15 -29.16 -21.87
N ALA A 179 47.50 -29.03 -20.71
CA ALA A 179 47.88 -29.74 -19.49
C ALA A 179 47.61 -31.25 -19.60
N GLU A 180 46.50 -31.67 -20.21
CA GLU A 180 46.22 -33.09 -20.53
C GLU A 180 47.19 -33.66 -21.57
N GLN A 181 47.60 -32.85 -22.56
CA GLN A 181 48.57 -33.27 -23.60
C GLN A 181 50.00 -33.49 -23.09
N LEU A 182 50.32 -33.10 -21.85
CA LEU A 182 51.61 -33.37 -21.21
C LEU A 182 51.73 -34.84 -20.72
N VAL A 183 50.64 -35.61 -20.74
CA VAL A 183 50.71 -37.07 -20.54
C VAL A 183 51.21 -37.70 -21.85
N PRO A 184 52.34 -38.44 -21.85
CA PRO A 184 52.83 -39.07 -23.07
C PRO A 184 51.80 -40.08 -23.58
N PRO A 185 51.38 -39.98 -24.86
CA PRO A 185 50.37 -40.87 -25.42
C PRO A 185 50.89 -42.31 -25.47
N ALA A 186 49.96 -43.27 -25.46
CA ALA A 186 50.31 -44.69 -25.61
C ALA A 186 51.14 -44.91 -26.89
N ARG A 187 52.26 -45.64 -26.77
CA ARG A 187 53.12 -45.97 -27.92
C ARG A 187 52.28 -46.62 -29.03
N GLY A 188 52.46 -46.14 -30.26
CA GLY A 188 51.80 -46.70 -31.45
C GLY A 188 50.61 -45.88 -31.98
N GLN A 189 50.12 -44.87 -31.26
CA GLN A 189 49.13 -43.93 -31.80
C GLN A 189 49.83 -42.77 -32.52
N GLY A 190 49.65 -42.67 -33.84
CA GLY A 190 50.08 -41.51 -34.61
C GLY A 190 49.32 -40.24 -34.21
N ARG A 191 49.90 -39.07 -34.49
CA ARG A 191 49.26 -37.76 -34.24
C ARG A 191 48.94 -37.07 -35.56
N ASN A 192 47.71 -36.59 -35.68
CA ASN A 192 47.33 -35.68 -36.75
C ASN A 192 47.70 -34.25 -36.32
N TYR A 193 48.57 -33.60 -37.09
CA TYR A 193 48.89 -32.19 -36.91
C TYR A 193 48.18 -31.38 -37.99
N THR A 194 47.34 -30.45 -37.57
CA THR A 194 46.74 -29.48 -38.49
C THR A 194 47.58 -28.21 -38.45
N PHE A 195 48.25 -27.91 -39.56
CA PHE A 195 48.97 -26.65 -39.72
C PHE A 195 47.97 -25.54 -40.04
N PRO A 196 47.92 -24.44 -39.26
CA PRO A 196 47.02 -23.34 -39.56
C PRO A 196 47.42 -22.68 -40.88
N ILE A 197 46.47 -22.56 -41.82
CA ILE A 197 46.67 -21.79 -43.04
C ILE A 197 46.66 -20.31 -42.65
N THR A 198 47.83 -19.67 -42.59
CA THR A 198 47.99 -18.26 -42.19
C THR A 198 47.70 -17.28 -43.33
N THR A 199 47.73 -17.75 -44.57
CA THR A 199 47.43 -16.99 -45.79
C THR A 199 46.74 -17.92 -46.79
N GLY A 200 45.46 -17.68 -47.08
CA GLY A 200 44.67 -18.51 -48.01
C GLY A 200 43.19 -18.53 -47.67
N TYR A 201 42.40 -19.25 -48.46
CA TYR A 201 40.98 -19.50 -48.20
C TYR A 201 40.79 -20.66 -47.20
N PRO A 202 39.68 -20.67 -46.44
CA PRO A 202 39.31 -21.83 -45.63
C PRO A 202 39.01 -23.04 -46.53
N LEU A 203 39.05 -24.24 -45.96
CA LEU A 203 38.74 -25.50 -46.68
C LEU A 203 37.37 -25.46 -47.38
N PHE A 204 36.40 -24.80 -46.76
CA PHE A 204 35.08 -24.55 -47.36
C PHE A 204 34.65 -23.11 -47.10
N TRP A 205 34.16 -22.44 -48.14
CA TRP A 205 33.52 -21.14 -48.06
C TRP A 205 32.40 -21.01 -49.09
N LEU A 206 31.17 -21.03 -48.60
CA LEU A 206 29.99 -20.61 -49.34
C LEU A 206 29.84 -19.09 -49.16
N LYS A 207 30.24 -18.34 -50.19
CA LYS A 207 30.16 -16.88 -50.20
C LYS A 207 28.71 -16.39 -50.10
N GLN A 208 27.82 -17.05 -50.85
CA GLN A 208 26.43 -16.65 -50.98
C GLN A 208 25.57 -17.85 -51.38
N ALA A 209 24.43 -18.00 -50.73
CA ALA A 209 23.33 -18.86 -51.14
C ALA A 209 22.04 -18.04 -51.13
N MET A 210 21.23 -18.20 -52.17
CA MET A 210 19.94 -17.54 -52.32
C MET A 210 18.83 -18.59 -52.22
N ILE A 211 17.76 -18.24 -51.51
CA ILE A 211 16.57 -19.07 -51.32
C ILE A 211 15.39 -18.33 -51.96
N SER A 212 14.60 -19.00 -52.80
CA SER A 212 13.36 -18.43 -53.34
C SER A 212 12.26 -19.47 -53.48
N SER A 213 11.02 -19.07 -53.22
CA SER A 213 9.81 -19.86 -53.43
C SER A 213 8.65 -18.90 -53.71
N GLU A 214 7.81 -19.25 -54.69
CA GLU A 214 6.53 -18.58 -54.97
C GLU A 214 5.34 -19.55 -54.84
N ILE A 215 5.59 -20.74 -54.29
CA ILE A 215 4.56 -21.78 -54.16
C ILE A 215 3.59 -21.35 -53.04
N THR A 216 2.29 -21.47 -53.30
CA THR A 216 1.22 -21.18 -52.31
C THR A 216 0.18 -22.30 -52.20
N GLN A 217 0.33 -23.36 -53.01
CA GLN A 217 -0.69 -24.40 -53.17
C GLN A 217 -0.67 -25.46 -52.06
N SER A 218 0.50 -25.79 -51.49
CA SER A 218 0.61 -26.75 -50.39
C SER A 218 0.36 -26.09 -49.03
N GLU A 219 -0.05 -26.87 -48.03
CA GLU A 219 -0.32 -26.38 -46.67
C GLU A 219 0.86 -25.59 -46.05
N TRP A 220 2.09 -25.98 -46.35
CA TRP A 220 3.32 -25.35 -45.86
C TRP A 220 3.99 -24.47 -46.92
N ALA A 221 3.33 -24.24 -48.06
CA ALA A 221 3.86 -23.43 -49.12
C ALA A 221 3.72 -21.94 -48.79
N GLY A 222 4.78 -21.19 -49.06
CA GLY A 222 4.81 -19.75 -48.89
C GLY A 222 5.68 -19.07 -49.93
N LYS A 223 5.47 -17.77 -50.05
CA LYS A 223 6.38 -16.88 -50.76
C LYS A 223 7.57 -16.64 -49.86
N VAL A 224 8.74 -17.13 -50.24
CA VAL A 224 9.95 -17.05 -49.43
C VAL A 224 11.06 -16.46 -50.27
N LYS A 225 11.82 -15.54 -49.68
CA LYS A 225 13.09 -15.07 -50.21
C LYS A 225 14.12 -15.10 -49.09
N GLY A 226 15.33 -15.52 -49.39
CA GLY A 226 16.39 -15.53 -48.40
C GLY A 226 17.78 -15.44 -49.00
N GLU A 227 18.71 -15.01 -48.18
CA GLU A 227 20.12 -14.91 -48.50
C GLU A 227 20.92 -15.38 -47.29
N ILE A 228 21.88 -16.27 -47.53
CA ILE A 228 22.87 -16.72 -46.54
C ILE A 228 24.25 -16.38 -47.09
N ARG A 229 25.09 -15.74 -46.30
CA ARG A 229 26.45 -15.34 -46.70
C ARG A 229 27.49 -15.89 -45.72
N ASN A 230 28.68 -16.16 -46.25
CA ASN A 230 29.88 -16.50 -45.49
C ASN A 230 29.78 -17.76 -44.62
N VAL A 231 29.10 -18.81 -45.09
CA VAL A 231 29.16 -20.11 -44.41
C VAL A 231 30.55 -20.70 -44.64
N THR A 232 31.29 -20.95 -43.58
CA THR A 232 32.67 -21.44 -43.67
C THR A 232 33.01 -22.38 -42.51
N THR A 233 33.96 -23.28 -42.76
CA THR A 233 34.55 -24.14 -41.74
C THR A 233 35.59 -23.42 -40.87
N ASN A 234 36.02 -22.21 -41.22
CA ASN A 234 37.00 -21.43 -40.43
C ASN A 234 36.66 -19.92 -40.42
N PRO A 235 35.70 -19.47 -39.59
CA PRO A 235 35.21 -18.10 -39.56
C PRO A 235 36.30 -17.08 -39.17
N SER A 236 37.21 -17.43 -38.27
CA SER A 236 38.26 -16.51 -37.83
C SER A 236 39.32 -16.21 -38.89
N GLN A 237 39.58 -17.15 -39.80
CA GLN A 237 40.45 -16.91 -40.94
C GLN A 237 39.80 -15.97 -41.95
N LEU A 238 38.48 -16.11 -42.13
CA LEU A 238 37.72 -15.31 -43.08
C LEU A 238 37.50 -13.86 -42.58
N GLY A 239 37.42 -13.65 -41.27
CA GLY A 239 37.32 -12.32 -40.65
C GLY A 239 35.99 -11.60 -40.89
N VAL A 240 35.00 -12.26 -41.50
CA VAL A 240 33.63 -11.76 -41.66
C VAL A 240 32.61 -12.75 -41.11
N PRO A 241 31.52 -12.29 -40.47
CA PRO A 241 30.53 -13.16 -39.86
C PRO A 241 29.63 -13.83 -40.90
N LEU A 242 29.02 -14.94 -40.47
CA LEU A 242 27.90 -15.54 -41.19
C LEU A 242 26.66 -14.69 -40.98
N THR A 243 25.98 -14.35 -42.07
CA THR A 243 24.68 -13.66 -42.01
C THR A 243 23.63 -14.48 -42.76
N ALA A 244 22.42 -14.53 -42.21
CA ALA A 244 21.28 -15.15 -42.83
C ALA A 244 20.08 -14.22 -42.73
N ARG A 245 19.44 -13.92 -43.86
CA ARG A 245 18.16 -13.21 -43.90
C ARG A 245 17.14 -14.08 -44.60
N ILE A 246 15.99 -14.32 -43.98
CA ILE A 246 14.89 -15.09 -44.57
C ILE A 246 13.61 -14.30 -44.36
N GLN A 247 12.92 -14.00 -45.45
CA GLN A 247 11.63 -13.30 -45.43
C GLN A 247 10.57 -14.16 -46.09
N GLY A 248 9.34 -14.10 -45.61
CA GLY A 248 8.26 -14.77 -46.31
C GLY A 248 6.86 -14.57 -45.77
N ASP A 249 5.92 -15.08 -46.57
CA ASP A 249 4.49 -15.10 -46.29
C ASP A 249 3.97 -16.52 -46.50
N PHE A 250 3.21 -17.01 -45.53
CA PHE A 250 2.56 -18.34 -45.54
C PHE A 250 1.03 -18.17 -45.39
N PRO A 251 0.32 -17.81 -46.48
CA PRO A 251 -1.09 -17.43 -46.40
C PRO A 251 -2.01 -18.51 -45.83
N LYS A 252 -1.76 -19.79 -46.14
CA LYS A 252 -2.56 -20.92 -45.61
C LYS A 252 -2.43 -21.10 -44.10
N GLN A 253 -1.28 -20.72 -43.54
CA GLN A 253 -1.02 -20.74 -42.10
C GLN A 253 -1.40 -19.40 -41.44
N GLY A 254 -1.85 -18.40 -42.21
CA GLY A 254 -2.12 -17.06 -41.73
C GLY A 254 -0.89 -16.32 -41.20
N VAL A 255 0.32 -16.79 -41.51
CA VAL A 255 1.58 -16.16 -41.08
C VAL A 255 2.05 -15.22 -42.18
N LEU A 256 2.10 -13.93 -41.89
CA LEU A 256 2.46 -12.87 -42.85
C LEU A 256 3.57 -11.99 -42.30
N GLY A 257 4.39 -11.46 -43.20
CA GLY A 257 5.49 -10.55 -42.88
C GLY A 257 6.52 -11.19 -41.96
N PHE A 258 6.85 -12.47 -42.19
CA PHE A 258 7.97 -13.11 -41.50
C PHE A 258 9.28 -12.50 -42.00
N ASP A 259 10.13 -12.02 -41.09
CA ASP A 259 11.49 -11.56 -41.37
C ASP A 259 12.42 -12.07 -40.27
N LEU A 260 13.34 -12.96 -40.64
CA LEU A 260 14.41 -13.45 -39.81
C LEU A 260 15.72 -12.84 -40.28
N LEU A 261 16.46 -12.25 -39.36
CA LEU A 261 17.84 -11.81 -39.53
C LEU A 261 18.71 -12.47 -38.46
N GLY A 262 19.58 -13.38 -38.88
CA GLY A 262 20.56 -14.05 -38.02
C GLY A 262 21.98 -13.60 -38.34
N THR A 263 22.80 -13.42 -37.31
CA THR A 263 24.25 -13.21 -37.43
C THR A 263 24.97 -14.14 -36.48
N MET A 264 25.95 -14.88 -36.99
CA MET A 264 26.87 -15.68 -36.18
C MET A 264 28.28 -15.15 -36.38
N ASP A 265 28.79 -14.45 -35.38
CA ASP A 265 30.14 -13.90 -35.36
C ASP A 265 31.04 -14.74 -34.46
N HIS A 266 31.74 -15.68 -35.09
CA HIS A 266 32.81 -16.49 -34.47
C HIS A 266 34.19 -16.07 -35.00
N THR A 267 34.33 -14.81 -35.45
CA THR A 267 35.59 -14.32 -36.03
C THR A 267 36.65 -14.07 -34.94
N THR A 268 36.21 -13.69 -33.73
CA THR A 268 37.06 -13.38 -32.58
C THR A 268 37.02 -14.47 -31.49
N ASP A 269 37.80 -14.30 -30.44
CA ASP A 269 37.78 -15.19 -29.27
C ASP A 269 36.52 -15.02 -28.40
N ASN A 270 35.74 -13.95 -28.60
CA ASN A 270 34.47 -13.71 -27.92
C ASN A 270 33.33 -13.87 -28.94
N PRO A 271 32.81 -15.09 -29.13
CA PRO A 271 31.75 -15.34 -30.11
C PRO A 271 30.49 -14.56 -29.73
N ARG A 272 29.88 -13.93 -30.74
CA ARG A 272 28.61 -13.22 -30.58
C ARG A 272 27.63 -13.67 -31.65
N GLU A 273 26.47 -14.11 -31.19
CA GLU A 273 25.38 -14.53 -32.05
C GLU A 273 24.19 -13.62 -31.80
N SER A 274 23.48 -13.24 -32.85
CA SER A 274 22.24 -12.48 -32.73
C SER A 274 21.20 -13.00 -33.70
N VAL A 275 19.95 -12.93 -33.27
CA VAL A 275 18.79 -13.21 -34.12
C VAL A 275 17.72 -12.16 -33.86
N LYS A 276 17.13 -11.67 -34.93
CA LYS A 276 15.92 -10.86 -34.92
C LYS A 276 14.88 -11.56 -35.77
N VAL A 277 13.73 -11.83 -35.17
CA VAL A 277 12.58 -12.42 -35.85
C VAL A 277 11.41 -11.46 -35.70
N GLN A 278 10.81 -11.09 -36.83
CA GLN A 278 9.59 -10.31 -36.86
C GLN A 278 8.51 -11.11 -37.58
N VAL A 279 7.28 -11.02 -37.08
CA VAL A 279 6.09 -11.57 -37.72
C VAL A 279 4.99 -10.52 -37.63
N ALA A 280 4.51 -10.05 -38.79
CA ALA A 280 3.51 -8.99 -38.84
C ALA A 280 2.10 -9.49 -38.48
N ALA A 281 1.78 -10.73 -38.86
CA ALA A 281 0.52 -11.37 -38.47
C ALA A 281 0.71 -12.89 -38.34
N PHE A 282 0.12 -13.50 -37.33
CA PHE A 282 -0.04 -14.94 -37.20
C PHE A 282 -1.31 -15.27 -36.40
N PRO A 283 -1.99 -16.39 -36.69
CA PRO A 283 -3.07 -16.86 -35.84
C PRO A 283 -2.49 -17.38 -34.52
N LEU A 284 -3.02 -16.87 -33.41
CA LEU A 284 -2.81 -17.48 -32.10
C LEU A 284 -4.04 -18.33 -31.80
N ASN A 285 -3.82 -19.64 -31.70
CA ASN A 285 -4.84 -20.61 -31.28
C ASN A 285 -4.89 -20.68 -29.74
N GLU A 286 -5.65 -21.63 -29.20
CA GLU A 286 -5.90 -21.75 -27.76
C GLU A 286 -4.60 -21.65 -26.93
N MET A 287 -4.58 -20.69 -26.01
CA MET A 287 -3.53 -20.47 -25.03
C MET A 287 -4.17 -20.27 -23.66
N LEU A 288 -4.06 -21.26 -22.80
CA LEU A 288 -4.54 -21.17 -21.43
C LEU A 288 -3.50 -20.45 -20.55
N PHE A 289 -3.98 -19.52 -19.74
CA PHE A 289 -3.19 -18.85 -18.70
C PHE A 289 -3.40 -19.53 -17.34
N SER A 290 -4.58 -20.08 -17.11
CA SER A 290 -4.92 -20.87 -15.93
C SER A 290 -5.86 -21.99 -16.33
N ASP A 291 -5.53 -23.21 -15.93
CA ASP A 291 -6.36 -24.39 -16.13
C ASP A 291 -6.51 -25.13 -14.80
N SER A 292 -7.35 -24.58 -13.94
CA SER A 292 -7.61 -25.14 -12.61
C SER A 292 -9.09 -25.49 -12.47
N PRO A 293 -9.45 -26.43 -11.57
CA PRO A 293 -10.85 -26.75 -11.28
C PRO A 293 -11.67 -25.56 -10.75
N LYS A 294 -11.04 -24.44 -10.39
CA LYS A 294 -11.69 -23.24 -9.85
C LYS A 294 -11.87 -22.15 -10.89
N VAL A 295 -10.88 -22.00 -11.77
CA VAL A 295 -10.83 -21.00 -12.84
C VAL A 295 -10.13 -21.61 -14.05
N ARG A 296 -10.81 -21.61 -15.20
CA ARG A 296 -10.23 -21.83 -16.53
C ARG A 296 -10.24 -20.51 -17.28
N PHE A 297 -9.06 -20.00 -17.59
CA PHE A 297 -8.87 -18.69 -18.19
C PHE A 297 -7.78 -18.74 -19.26
N GLY A 298 -8.05 -18.18 -20.43
CA GLY A 298 -7.13 -18.19 -21.55
C GLY A 298 -7.59 -17.33 -22.73
N LEU A 299 -6.82 -17.39 -23.80
CA LEU A 299 -7.22 -16.97 -25.13
C LEU A 299 -7.66 -18.20 -25.93
N LYS A 300 -8.83 -18.13 -26.55
CA LYS A 300 -9.29 -19.13 -27.53
C LYS A 300 -8.68 -18.86 -28.90
N GLN A 301 -8.71 -17.60 -29.31
CA GLN A 301 -8.11 -17.15 -30.56
C GLN A 301 -7.69 -15.68 -30.49
N ALA A 302 -6.66 -15.29 -31.25
CA ALA A 302 -6.30 -13.90 -31.50
C ALA A 302 -5.47 -13.79 -32.79
N THR A 303 -5.30 -12.58 -33.32
CA THR A 303 -4.29 -12.30 -34.33
C THR A 303 -3.07 -11.67 -33.67
N GLY A 304 -1.95 -12.38 -33.66
CA GLY A 304 -0.70 -11.93 -33.09
C GLY A 304 0.19 -11.19 -34.09
N ALA A 305 0.93 -10.22 -33.61
CA ALA A 305 2.12 -9.65 -34.24
C ALA A 305 3.24 -9.70 -33.20
N SER A 306 4.47 -10.02 -33.61
CA SER A 306 5.57 -10.17 -32.66
C SER A 306 6.92 -9.77 -33.22
N THR A 307 7.78 -9.26 -32.34
CA THR A 307 9.21 -9.10 -32.57
C THR A 307 9.96 -9.85 -31.46
N LEU A 308 10.93 -10.65 -31.86
CA LEU A 308 11.86 -11.34 -30.97
C LEU A 308 13.26 -10.90 -31.34
N GLU A 309 14.03 -10.45 -30.37
CA GLU A 309 15.45 -10.19 -30.51
C GLU A 309 16.19 -11.02 -29.46
N ALA A 310 17.20 -11.78 -29.88
CA ALA A 310 18.07 -12.49 -28.96
C ALA A 310 19.53 -12.26 -29.32
N THR A 311 20.37 -12.15 -28.30
CA THR A 311 21.81 -12.06 -28.41
C THR A 311 22.44 -13.04 -27.42
N LEU A 312 23.43 -13.77 -27.91
CA LEU A 312 24.27 -14.67 -27.13
C LEU A 312 25.71 -14.18 -27.24
N ALA A 313 26.36 -13.95 -26.11
CA ALA A 313 27.77 -13.57 -26.03
C ALA A 313 28.44 -14.46 -24.97
N GLY A 314 29.23 -15.43 -25.42
CA GLY A 314 29.69 -16.52 -24.55
C GLY A 314 28.51 -17.26 -23.92
N ASP A 315 28.42 -17.24 -22.59
CA ASP A 315 27.29 -17.81 -21.83
C ASP A 315 26.18 -16.80 -21.48
N GLY A 316 26.40 -15.51 -21.79
CA GLY A 316 25.44 -14.45 -21.54
C GLY A 316 24.31 -14.47 -22.58
N VAL A 317 23.07 -14.59 -22.11
CA VAL A 317 21.85 -14.56 -22.92
C VAL A 317 21.11 -13.26 -22.66
N LYS A 318 20.72 -12.57 -23.73
CA LYS A 318 19.76 -11.47 -23.69
C LYS A 318 18.67 -11.73 -24.72
N LEU A 319 17.41 -11.69 -24.30
CA LEU A 319 16.24 -11.86 -25.15
C LEU A 319 15.24 -10.75 -24.86
N SER A 320 14.68 -10.16 -25.91
CA SER A 320 13.58 -9.21 -25.86
C SER A 320 12.47 -9.74 -26.76
N PHE A 321 11.26 -9.82 -26.22
CA PHE A 321 10.07 -10.21 -26.95
C PHE A 321 9.00 -9.15 -26.78
N ASP A 322 8.45 -8.69 -27.90
CA ASP A 322 7.33 -7.76 -27.95
C ASP A 322 6.21 -8.39 -28.78
N GLY A 323 5.05 -8.59 -28.16
CA GLY A 323 3.87 -9.18 -28.76
C GLY A 323 2.66 -8.26 -28.65
N LYS A 324 1.88 -8.20 -29.74
CA LYS A 324 0.56 -7.56 -29.77
C LYS A 324 -0.47 -8.55 -30.31
N PHE A 325 -1.49 -8.85 -29.51
CA PHE A 325 -2.56 -9.76 -29.86
C PHE A 325 -3.86 -8.98 -30.01
N SER A 326 -4.36 -8.87 -31.24
CA SER A 326 -5.56 -8.12 -31.58
C SER A 326 -6.76 -9.06 -31.74
N LYS A 327 -7.96 -8.53 -31.49
CA LYS A 327 -9.22 -9.29 -31.54
C LYS A 327 -9.18 -10.56 -30.66
N PRO A 328 -8.79 -10.44 -29.36
CA PRO A 328 -8.75 -11.61 -28.48
C PRO A 328 -10.16 -12.14 -28.23
N GLU A 329 -10.37 -13.43 -28.45
CA GLU A 329 -11.50 -14.17 -27.91
C GLU A 329 -11.03 -14.90 -26.65
N PHE A 330 -11.64 -14.59 -25.52
CA PHE A 330 -11.23 -15.16 -24.24
C PHE A 330 -12.02 -16.43 -23.88
N ILE A 331 -11.32 -17.36 -23.24
CA ILE A 331 -11.92 -18.47 -22.49
C ILE A 331 -12.02 -17.99 -21.05
N LEU A 332 -13.22 -18.01 -20.47
CA LEU A 332 -13.43 -17.64 -19.08
C LEU A 332 -14.53 -18.47 -18.44
N GLU A 333 -14.12 -19.36 -17.54
CA GLU A 333 -15.00 -20.16 -16.68
C GLU A 333 -14.50 -20.04 -15.25
N ALA A 334 -15.29 -19.46 -14.35
CA ALA A 334 -14.94 -19.37 -12.93
C ALA A 334 -16.09 -19.85 -12.07
N LYS A 335 -15.80 -20.76 -11.12
CA LYS A 335 -16.82 -21.30 -10.21
C LYS A 335 -17.45 -20.24 -9.30
N ASN A 336 -16.69 -19.20 -8.96
CA ASN A 336 -17.19 -18.10 -8.14
C ASN A 336 -17.79 -17.01 -9.06
N PRO A 337 -19.09 -16.68 -8.91
CA PRO A 337 -19.76 -15.70 -9.78
C PRO A 337 -19.14 -14.30 -9.66
N VAL A 338 -18.65 -13.91 -8.48
CA VAL A 338 -17.98 -12.61 -8.30
C VAL A 338 -16.67 -12.56 -9.08
N VAL A 339 -15.89 -13.64 -9.07
CA VAL A 339 -14.63 -13.73 -9.84
C VAL A 339 -14.94 -13.73 -11.34
N GLN A 340 -15.99 -14.44 -11.75
CA GLN A 340 -16.45 -14.48 -13.13
C GLN A 340 -16.83 -13.09 -13.64
N ASP A 341 -17.63 -12.33 -12.89
CA ASP A 341 -18.10 -11.00 -13.30
C ASP A 341 -16.96 -9.98 -13.35
N VAL A 342 -16.03 -10.03 -12.39
CA VAL A 342 -14.82 -9.19 -12.39
C VAL A 342 -13.98 -9.45 -13.62
N LEU A 343 -13.67 -10.73 -13.90
CA LEU A 343 -12.88 -11.10 -15.07
C LEU A 343 -13.61 -10.70 -16.35
N LYS A 344 -14.92 -10.97 -16.50
CA LYS A 344 -15.71 -10.55 -17.67
C LYS A 344 -15.66 -9.03 -17.88
N SER A 345 -15.85 -8.26 -16.81
CA SER A 345 -15.85 -6.80 -16.88
C SER A 345 -14.50 -6.25 -17.34
N VAL A 346 -13.40 -6.81 -16.85
CA VAL A 346 -12.05 -6.38 -17.24
C VAL A 346 -11.77 -6.77 -18.69
N LEU A 347 -12.04 -8.02 -19.06
CA LEU A 347 -11.70 -8.55 -20.39
C LEU A 347 -12.46 -7.85 -21.52
N ASN A 348 -13.72 -7.48 -21.30
CA ASN A 348 -14.52 -6.73 -22.28
C ASN A 348 -13.91 -5.35 -22.62
N GLY A 349 -13.09 -4.79 -21.72
CA GLY A 349 -12.39 -3.53 -21.91
C GLY A 349 -11.07 -3.62 -22.68
N ILE A 350 -10.62 -4.83 -23.07
CA ILE A 350 -9.29 -5.06 -23.65
C ILE A 350 -9.41 -5.39 -25.15
N PRO A 351 -9.30 -4.38 -26.05
CA PRO A 351 -9.41 -4.61 -27.50
C PRO A 351 -8.16 -5.29 -28.09
N ALA A 352 -7.01 -5.15 -27.42
CA ALA A 352 -5.76 -5.77 -27.78
C ALA A 352 -4.91 -6.03 -26.52
N ILE A 353 -4.16 -7.13 -26.53
CA ILE A 353 -3.22 -7.49 -25.48
C ILE A 353 -1.82 -7.15 -25.96
N THR A 354 -1.03 -6.48 -25.12
CA THR A 354 0.40 -6.28 -25.31
C THR A 354 1.16 -7.13 -24.30
N LEU A 355 2.28 -7.70 -24.75
CA LEU A 355 3.18 -8.50 -23.94
C LEU A 355 4.61 -8.11 -24.28
N GLY A 356 5.32 -7.53 -23.31
CA GLY A 356 6.76 -7.32 -23.35
C GLY A 356 7.43 -8.30 -22.41
N ALA A 357 8.43 -9.05 -22.87
CA ALA A 357 9.22 -9.95 -22.04
C ALA A 357 10.71 -9.77 -22.33
N ASN A 358 11.45 -9.35 -21.32
CA ASN A 358 12.91 -9.28 -21.34
C ASN A 358 13.48 -10.42 -20.49
N VAL A 359 14.44 -11.15 -21.04
CA VAL A 359 15.18 -12.19 -20.33
C VAL A 359 16.67 -11.87 -20.44
N GLY A 360 17.34 -11.79 -19.30
CA GLY A 360 18.80 -11.59 -19.23
C GLY A 360 19.44 -12.61 -18.31
N GLY A 361 20.74 -12.83 -18.44
CA GLY A 361 21.51 -13.68 -17.53
C GLY A 361 22.28 -14.78 -18.25
N THR A 362 22.29 -15.97 -17.68
CA THR A 362 22.99 -17.16 -18.22
C THR A 362 22.03 -18.34 -18.32
N TRP A 363 22.41 -19.39 -19.04
CA TRP A 363 21.59 -20.61 -19.18
C TRP A 363 21.24 -21.32 -17.86
N SER A 364 22.00 -21.04 -16.78
CA SER A 364 21.76 -21.57 -15.43
C SER A 364 21.00 -20.61 -14.52
N ASN A 365 20.95 -19.31 -14.86
CA ASN A 365 20.28 -18.30 -14.05
C ASN A 365 19.74 -17.16 -14.93
N PHE A 366 18.42 -17.14 -15.08
CA PHE A 366 17.71 -16.12 -15.85
C PHE A 366 17.03 -15.11 -14.94
N ASN A 367 17.13 -13.84 -15.32
CA ASN A 367 16.32 -12.76 -14.79
C ASN A 367 15.22 -12.43 -15.80
N PHE A 368 13.98 -12.41 -15.33
CA PHE A 368 12.78 -12.18 -16.14
C PHE A 368 12.16 -10.83 -15.79
N ASP A 369 11.85 -10.05 -16.82
CA ASP A 369 11.07 -8.82 -16.71
C ASP A 369 9.92 -8.91 -17.71
N ILE A 370 8.71 -9.20 -17.20
CA ILE A 370 7.52 -9.44 -18.00
C ILE A 370 6.47 -8.38 -17.67
N ASN A 371 6.01 -7.67 -18.70
CA ASN A 371 5.00 -6.63 -18.60
C ASN A 371 3.88 -6.90 -19.61
N SER A 372 2.63 -6.80 -19.16
CA SER A 372 1.47 -6.94 -20.04
C SER A 372 0.35 -6.03 -19.60
N ASN A 373 -0.34 -5.39 -20.56
CA ASN A 373 -1.55 -4.65 -20.25
C ASN A 373 -2.65 -5.56 -19.67
N LEU A 374 -2.74 -6.83 -20.08
CA LEU A 374 -3.70 -7.78 -19.55
C LEU A 374 -3.46 -7.99 -18.04
N GLY A 375 -2.20 -8.19 -17.63
CA GLY A 375 -1.87 -8.34 -16.21
C GLY A 375 -2.14 -7.06 -15.42
N GLN A 376 -1.88 -5.88 -16.00
CA GLN A 376 -2.17 -4.58 -15.38
C GLN A 376 -3.67 -4.36 -15.18
N GLU A 377 -4.48 -4.57 -16.22
CA GLU A 377 -5.93 -4.38 -16.18
C GLU A 377 -6.60 -5.39 -15.24
N LEU A 378 -6.16 -6.65 -15.26
CA LEU A 378 -6.64 -7.67 -14.32
C LEU A 378 -6.29 -7.29 -12.87
N SER A 379 -5.05 -6.90 -12.61
CA SER A 379 -4.61 -6.44 -11.28
C SER A 379 -5.45 -5.26 -10.80
N ALA A 380 -5.65 -4.25 -11.65
CA ALA A 380 -6.46 -3.07 -11.33
C ALA A 380 -7.94 -3.44 -11.06
N GLY A 381 -8.52 -4.32 -11.88
CA GLY A 381 -9.89 -4.80 -11.70
C GLY A 381 -10.06 -5.58 -10.38
N PHE A 382 -9.13 -6.47 -10.06
CA PHE A 382 -9.12 -7.18 -8.78
C PHE A 382 -8.93 -6.24 -7.61
N GLN A 383 -8.00 -5.28 -7.70
CA GLN A 383 -7.76 -4.30 -6.63
C GLN A 383 -8.97 -3.41 -6.40
N LYS A 384 -9.68 -3.01 -7.46
CA LYS A 384 -10.92 -2.24 -7.37
C LYS A 384 -12.01 -3.02 -6.65
N GLN A 385 -12.21 -4.29 -7.02
CA GLN A 385 -13.21 -5.14 -6.38
C GLN A 385 -12.84 -5.46 -4.92
N LEU A 386 -11.56 -5.73 -4.66
CA LEU A 386 -11.06 -5.92 -3.31
C LEU A 386 -11.30 -4.66 -2.47
N SER A 387 -10.96 -3.47 -2.98
CA SER A 387 -11.21 -2.19 -2.30
C SER A 387 -12.69 -1.96 -2.01
N ALA A 388 -13.58 -2.30 -2.95
CA ALA A 388 -15.03 -2.21 -2.73
C ALA A 388 -15.49 -3.14 -1.59
N LYS A 389 -15.08 -4.41 -1.61
CA LYS A 389 -15.36 -5.35 -0.51
C LYS A 389 -14.72 -4.95 0.81
N LEU A 390 -13.57 -4.29 0.76
CA LEU A 390 -12.92 -3.74 1.95
C LEU A 390 -13.65 -2.52 2.51
N GLY A 391 -14.29 -1.71 1.66
CA GLY A 391 -15.22 -0.68 2.11
C GLY A 391 -16.36 -1.27 2.94
N ASP A 392 -16.99 -2.33 2.44
CA ASP A 392 -18.06 -3.04 3.16
C ASP A 392 -17.56 -3.62 4.50
N VAL A 393 -16.37 -4.21 4.51
CA VAL A 393 -15.75 -4.75 5.74
C VAL A 393 -15.40 -3.62 6.71
N LYS A 394 -14.83 -2.50 6.24
CA LYS A 394 -14.53 -1.33 7.08
C LYS A 394 -15.80 -0.76 7.71
N ALA A 395 -16.89 -0.66 6.95
CA ALA A 395 -18.17 -0.19 7.45
C ALA A 395 -18.72 -1.14 8.54
N LYS A 396 -18.65 -2.46 8.32
CA LYS A 396 -19.07 -3.45 9.32
C LYS A 396 -18.19 -3.45 10.58
N LEU A 397 -16.87 -3.31 10.41
CA LEU A 397 -15.94 -3.19 11.54
C LEU A 397 -16.24 -1.93 12.36
N ARG A 398 -16.42 -0.79 11.70
CA ARG A 398 -16.79 0.47 12.35
C ARG A 398 -18.12 0.34 13.10
N ALA A 399 -19.15 -0.20 12.46
CA ALA A 399 -20.44 -0.43 13.10
C ALA A 399 -20.32 -1.34 14.34
N THR A 400 -19.49 -2.39 14.27
CA THR A 400 -19.29 -3.30 15.41
C THR A 400 -18.52 -2.62 16.55
N VAL A 401 -17.49 -1.82 16.24
CA VAL A 401 -16.76 -1.04 17.25
C VAL A 401 -17.67 0.02 17.88
N GLU A 402 -18.48 0.71 17.08
CA GLU A 402 -19.45 1.71 17.55
C GLU A 402 -20.55 1.10 18.41
N GLU A 403 -21.13 -0.04 18.03
CA GLU A 403 -22.12 -0.78 18.84
C GLU A 403 -21.54 -1.18 20.20
N ARG A 404 -20.30 -1.68 20.22
CA ARG A 404 -19.59 -2.05 21.45
C ARG A 404 -19.22 -0.83 22.29
N MET A 405 -18.90 0.28 21.66
CA MET A 405 -18.57 1.55 22.33
C MET A 405 -19.80 2.29 22.85
N GLY A 406 -20.97 2.13 22.23
CA GLY A 406 -22.18 2.89 22.55
C GLY A 406 -22.51 2.87 24.03
N GLY A 407 -22.59 1.67 24.63
CA GLY A 407 -22.89 1.53 26.06
C GLY A 407 -21.79 2.06 27.00
N ALA A 408 -20.52 2.13 26.56
CA ALA A 408 -19.46 2.74 27.35
C ALA A 408 -19.46 4.29 27.19
N LYS A 409 -19.68 4.79 25.98
CA LYS A 409 -19.77 6.21 25.64
C LYS A 409 -20.93 6.88 26.38
N GLU A 410 -22.10 6.24 26.40
CA GLU A 410 -23.28 6.71 27.14
C GLU A 410 -23.00 6.83 28.64
N ARG A 411 -22.37 5.81 29.24
CA ARG A 411 -22.01 5.83 30.66
C ARG A 411 -21.02 6.94 31.01
N VAL A 412 -20.02 7.17 30.16
CA VAL A 412 -19.04 8.25 30.33
C VAL A 412 -19.71 9.63 30.17
N GLN A 413 -20.58 9.80 29.17
CA GLN A 413 -21.34 11.04 28.98
C GLN A 413 -22.27 11.31 30.16
N ALA A 414 -22.94 10.29 30.69
CA ALA A 414 -23.75 10.40 31.90
C ALA A 414 -22.91 10.81 33.11
N ALA A 415 -21.75 10.20 33.32
CA ALA A 415 -20.83 10.55 34.42
C ALA A 415 -20.30 11.99 34.31
N LEU A 416 -20.02 12.47 33.09
CA LEU A 416 -19.62 13.86 32.85
C LEU A 416 -20.78 14.83 33.13
N GLN A 417 -21.99 14.52 32.65
CA GLN A 417 -23.19 15.30 32.93
C GLN A 417 -23.49 15.37 34.43
N ASP A 418 -23.28 14.28 35.14
CA ASP A 418 -23.41 14.22 36.60
C ASP A 418 -22.41 15.11 37.34
N LEU A 419 -21.18 15.23 36.84
CA LEU A 419 -20.16 16.14 37.38
C LEU A 419 -20.54 17.61 37.13
N ILE A 420 -21.05 17.92 35.93
CA ILE A 420 -21.52 19.26 35.55
C ILE A 420 -22.75 19.65 36.39
N LYS A 421 -23.78 18.81 36.43
CA LYS A 421 -25.06 19.12 37.09
C LYS A 421 -25.00 19.01 38.61
N GLY A 422 -24.16 18.12 39.14
CA GLY A 422 -24.00 17.97 40.58
C GLY A 422 -23.09 19.07 41.14
N PRO A 423 -21.78 18.80 41.31
CA PRO A 423 -20.82 19.79 41.78
C PRO A 423 -20.85 21.15 41.06
N GLY A 424 -21.02 21.16 39.74
CA GLY A 424 -20.99 22.40 38.94
C GLY A 424 -22.14 23.34 39.26
N ASN A 425 -23.38 22.85 39.30
CA ASN A 425 -24.53 23.69 39.65
C ASN A 425 -24.47 24.12 41.12
N VAL A 426 -24.12 23.21 42.04
CA VAL A 426 -24.06 23.54 43.47
C VAL A 426 -23.05 24.66 43.75
N LEU A 427 -21.86 24.62 43.13
CA LEU A 427 -20.88 25.71 43.27
C LEU A 427 -21.36 27.02 42.67
N LYS A 428 -22.00 26.96 41.50
CA LYS A 428 -22.56 28.14 40.83
C LYS A 428 -23.65 28.80 41.69
N GLU A 429 -24.61 28.01 42.18
CA GLU A 429 -25.69 28.48 43.05
C GLU A 429 -25.17 29.04 44.37
N ASN A 430 -24.20 28.36 45.01
CA ASN A 430 -23.58 28.83 46.24
C ASN A 430 -22.90 30.19 46.04
N ARG A 431 -22.17 30.34 44.94
CA ARG A 431 -21.50 31.60 44.57
C ARG A 431 -22.52 32.73 44.38
N GLU A 432 -23.54 32.51 43.55
CA GLU A 432 -24.58 33.52 43.28
C GLU A 432 -25.30 33.94 44.57
N ALA A 433 -25.61 32.99 45.46
CA ALA A 433 -26.21 33.28 46.76
C ALA A 433 -25.30 34.12 47.67
N MET A 434 -24.00 33.81 47.72
CA MET A 434 -23.03 34.58 48.50
C MET A 434 -22.79 35.99 47.94
N GLU A 435 -22.66 36.12 46.62
CA GLU A 435 -22.51 37.41 45.93
C GLU A 435 -23.70 38.33 46.22
N LYS A 436 -24.92 37.77 46.21
CA LYS A 436 -26.13 38.50 46.59
C LYS A 436 -26.06 38.99 48.04
N SER A 437 -25.70 38.13 49.00
CA SER A 437 -25.56 38.53 50.40
C SER A 437 -24.49 39.60 50.62
N VAL A 438 -23.38 39.57 49.89
CA VAL A 438 -22.37 40.64 49.95
C VAL A 438 -22.90 41.95 49.35
N SER A 439 -23.60 41.89 48.22
CA SER A 439 -24.22 43.07 47.61
C SER A 439 -25.26 43.71 48.53
N ASP A 440 -26.08 42.90 49.20
CA ASP A 440 -27.08 43.36 50.17
C ASP A 440 -26.42 43.98 51.42
N ALA A 441 -25.32 43.39 51.91
CA ALA A 441 -24.51 43.94 53.00
C ALA A 441 -23.92 45.31 52.63
N GLU A 442 -23.32 45.43 51.44
CA GLU A 442 -22.76 46.69 50.91
C GLU A 442 -23.83 47.77 50.72
N GLY A 443 -25.04 47.38 50.31
CA GLY A 443 -26.19 48.28 50.22
C GLY A 443 -26.61 48.81 51.58
N SER A 444 -26.62 47.96 52.62
CA SER A 444 -27.03 48.33 53.98
C SER A 444 -26.02 49.19 54.74
N ALA A 445 -24.74 49.15 54.36
CA ALA A 445 -23.68 49.95 54.96
C ALA A 445 -23.62 51.42 54.46
N LYS A 446 -24.54 51.85 53.57
CA LYS A 446 -24.60 53.23 53.07
C LYS A 446 -25.43 54.11 54.02
N PRO A 447 -24.88 55.22 54.57
CA PRO A 447 -25.64 56.11 55.44
C PRO A 447 -26.79 56.82 54.70
N ALA A 448 -27.94 56.95 55.36
CA ALA A 448 -29.10 57.67 54.85
C ALA A 448 -28.84 59.19 54.87
N GLY A 449 -28.27 59.70 53.79
CA GLY A 449 -27.99 61.11 53.57
C GLY A 449 -26.86 61.27 52.56
N GLY A 450 -27.17 61.71 51.34
CA GLY A 450 -26.29 61.75 50.17
C GLY A 450 -25.06 62.69 50.25
N LYS A 451 -24.46 62.90 51.41
CA LYS A 451 -23.21 63.67 51.57
C LYS A 451 -22.19 62.92 52.44
N ALA A 452 -21.83 61.71 52.03
CA ALA A 452 -20.60 61.04 52.46
C ALA A 452 -20.00 60.19 51.32
N GLY A 453 -20.20 60.61 50.06
CA GLY A 453 -19.65 59.94 48.87
C GLY A 453 -18.11 59.88 48.81
N GLY A 454 -17.41 60.45 49.79
CA GLY A 454 -15.94 60.43 49.90
C GLY A 454 -15.37 59.43 50.92
N LEU A 455 -16.12 58.98 51.93
CA LEU A 455 -15.53 58.19 53.03
C LEU A 455 -15.33 56.71 52.70
N LEU A 456 -16.06 56.15 51.73
CA LEU A 456 -15.83 54.80 51.20
C LEU A 456 -14.94 54.77 49.95
N LYS A 457 -14.67 55.92 49.32
CA LYS A 457 -13.74 56.03 48.17
C LYS A 457 -12.29 56.32 48.59
N GLY A 458 -12.06 56.88 49.78
CA GLY A 458 -10.73 57.26 50.28
C GLY A 458 -9.88 56.12 50.82
N PHE A 459 -10.43 54.92 50.98
CA PHE A 459 -9.66 53.75 51.40
C PHE A 459 -9.97 52.59 50.46
N GLY A 460 -9.03 52.34 49.54
CA GLY A 460 -9.15 51.39 48.42
C GLY A 460 -9.93 50.12 48.74
N PHE A 461 -11.00 49.93 47.97
CA PHE A 461 -11.73 48.68 47.77
C PHE A 461 -11.36 48.12 46.41
#